data_AF-A0A5C5RHI1-F1
#
_entry.id   AF-A0A5C5RHI1-F1
#
_cell.length_a   1.000
_cell.length_b   1.000
_cell.length_c   1.000
_cell.angle_alpha   90.00
_cell.angle_beta   90.00
_cell.angle_gamma   90.00
#
_symmetry.space_group_name_H-M   'P 1'
#
loop_
_entity.id
_entity.type
_entity.pdbx_description
1 polymer ?
#
loop_
_entity_poly.entity_id
_entity_poly.type
_entity_poly.pdbx_seq_one_letter_code
_entity_poly.pdbx_strand_id
1 'polypeptide(L)' 'MAGYSSSTEQYLTRLRRIEGQVRGVQRMVSEDSYCIDVLTQVSAIQSALDSVALGLLQDHMNHCVVDAAKRSDE' A
#
# COMPACT_ATOMS: atom_id res chain seq x y z
N MET A 1 19.35 -1.29 7.58
CA MET A 1 19.15 0.11 7.16
C MET A 1 17.69 0.22 6.71
N ALA A 2 16.87 1.03 7.39
CA ALA A 2 15.44 1.12 7.10
C ALA A 2 15.21 1.88 5.78
N GLY A 3 15.15 1.15 4.67
CA GLY A 3 15.09 1.68 3.30
C GLY A 3 13.78 2.37 2.90
N TYR A 4 13.03 2.94 3.84
CA TYR A 4 11.73 3.62 3.61
C TYR A 4 11.60 4.93 4.41
N SER A 5 12.67 5.41 5.03
CA SER A 5 12.64 6.50 6.01
C SER A 5 12.13 7.84 5.47
N SER A 6 12.25 8.13 4.17
CA SER A 6 11.75 9.37 3.55
C SER A 6 10.27 9.31 3.15
N SER A 7 9.74 8.12 2.88
CA SER A 7 8.38 7.90 2.38
C SER A 7 7.42 7.36 3.44
N THR A 8 7.89 7.18 4.68
CA THR A 8 7.13 6.52 5.76
C THR A 8 5.76 7.18 6.00
N GLU A 9 5.70 8.51 6.11
CA GLU A 9 4.43 9.22 6.30
C GLU A 9 3.46 9.04 5.13
N GLN A 10 3.98 8.96 3.90
CA GLN A 10 3.15 8.76 2.71
C GLN A 10 2.52 7.36 2.72
N TYR A 11 3.29 6.33 3.06
CA TYR A 11 2.76 4.97 3.22
C TYR A 11 1.74 4.89 4.35
N LEU A 12 2.02 5.48 5.51
CA LEU A 12 1.08 5.53 6.63
C LEU A 12 -0.23 6.24 6.23
N THR A 13 -0.15 7.33 5.47
CA THR A 13 -1.34 8.04 4.98
C THR A 13 -2.18 7.18 4.06
N ARG A 14 -1.56 6.46 3.11
CA ARG A 14 -2.26 5.52 2.22
C ARG A 14 -2.89 4.36 3.00
N LEU A 15 -2.15 3.78 3.94
CA LEU A 15 -2.63 2.67 4.77
C LEU A 15 -3.82 3.09 5.65
N ARG A 16 -3.79 4.28 6.26
CA ARG A 16 -4.94 4.83 7.03
C ARG A 16 -6.18 5.01 6.16
N ARG A 17 -6.01 5.41 4.90
CA ARG A 17 -7.13 5.51 3.93
C ARG A 17 -7.70 4.13 3.62
N ILE A 18 -6.84 3.14 3.36
CA ILE A 18 -7.24 1.75 3.11
C ILE A 18 -7.99 1.17 4.32
N GLU A 19 -7.51 1.42 5.53
CA GLU A 19 -8.19 1.03 6.78
C GLU A 19 -9.61 1.60 6.86
N GLY A 20 -9.79 2.87 6.46
CA GLY A 20 -11.11 3.50 6.34
C GLY A 20 -12.02 2.82 5.31
N GLN A 21 -11.47 2.40 4.17
CA GLN A 21 -12.22 1.65 3.15
C GLN A 21 -12.65 0.27 3.67
N VAL A 22 -11.76 -0.44 4.38
CA VAL A 22 -12.08 -1.74 5.00
C VAL A 22 -13.22 -1.59 6.02
N ARG A 23 -13.18 -0.56 6.88
CA ARG A 23 -14.31 -0.24 7.76
C ARG A 23 -15.60 0.08 7.00
N GLY A 24 -15.49 0.73 5.83
CA GLY A 24 -16.61 0.95 4.93
C GLY A 24 -17.24 -0.36 4.45
N VAL A 25 -16.43 -1.30 3.98
CA VAL A 25 -16.87 -2.64 3.56
C VAL A 25 -17.54 -3.39 4.71
N GLN A 26 -16.98 -3.33 5.92
CA GLN A 26 -17.60 -3.94 7.11
C GLN A 26 -19.03 -3.43 7.34
N ARG A 27 -19.25 -2.12 7.22
CA ARG A 27 -20.60 -1.53 7.33
C ARG A 27 -21.53 -2.00 6.22
N MET A 28 -21.07 -1.99 4.97
CA MET A 28 -21.86 -2.45 3.83
C MET A 28 -22.33 -3.90 4.02
N VAL A 29 -21.47 -4.78 4.52
CA VAL A 29 -21.82 -6.17 4.83
C VAL A 29 -22.84 -6.23 5.98
N SER A 30 -22.65 -5.44 7.05
CA SER A 30 -23.59 -5.43 8.17
C SER A 30 -24.98 -4.87 7.81
N GLU A 31 -25.04 -4.01 6.80
CA GLU A 31 -26.26 -3.37 6.30
C GLU A 31 -26.92 -4.16 5.15
N ASP A 32 -26.42 -5.37 4.84
CA ASP A 32 -26.88 -6.21 3.73
C ASP A 32 -26.90 -5.47 2.37
N SER A 33 -25.87 -4.65 2.14
CA SER A 33 -25.69 -3.91 0.89
C SER A 33 -25.54 -4.86 -0.30
N TYR A 34 -25.90 -4.37 -1.49
CA TYR A 34 -25.84 -5.16 -2.71
C TYR A 34 -24.43 -5.73 -2.96
N CYS A 35 -24.37 -7.03 -3.23
CA CYS A 35 -23.12 -7.78 -3.31
C CYS A 35 -22.13 -7.19 -4.33
N ILE A 36 -22.62 -6.66 -5.45
CA ILE A 36 -21.76 -6.06 -6.48
C ILE A 36 -21.09 -4.77 -5.99
N ASP A 37 -21.77 -3.97 -5.18
CA ASP A 37 -21.20 -2.75 -4.62
C ASP A 37 -20.10 -3.08 -3.60
N VAL A 38 -20.33 -4.11 -2.77
CA VAL A 38 -19.32 -4.66 -1.84
C VAL A 38 -18.09 -5.13 -2.62
N LEU A 39 -18.27 -5.95 -3.66
CA LEU A 39 -17.17 -6.45 -4.49
C LEU A 39 -16.40 -5.32 -5.20
N THR A 40 -17.10 -4.26 -5.59
CA THR A 40 -16.48 -3.06 -6.18
C THR A 40 -15.57 -2.37 -5.16
N GLN A 41 -16.01 -2.20 -3.91
CA GLN A 41 -15.18 -1.63 -2.85
C GLN A 41 -13.99 -2.52 -2.49
N VAL A 42 -14.17 -3.85 -2.46
CA VAL A 42 -13.07 -4.79 -2.24
C VAL A 42 -12.00 -4.67 -3.34
N SER A 43 -12.42 -4.56 -4.61
CA SER A 43 -11.50 -4.37 -5.74
C SER A 43 -10.73 -3.05 -5.64
N ALA A 44 -11.39 -1.97 -5.16
CA ALA A 44 -10.75 -0.68 -4.92
C ALA A 44 -9.70 -0.76 -3.80
N ILE A 45 -9.98 -1.50 -2.72
CA ILE A 45 -9.02 -1.76 -1.63
C ILE A 45 -7.80 -2.51 -2.14
N GLN A 46 -8.02 -3.57 -2.94
CA GLN A 46 -6.93 -4.36 -3.50
C GLN A 46 -6.00 -3.51 -4.37
N SER A 47 -6.57 -2.70 -5.26
CA SER A 47 -5.80 -1.78 -6.11
C SER A 47 -4.98 -0.76 -5.30
N ALA A 48 -5.52 -0.29 -4.17
CA ALA A 48 -4.82 0.62 -3.28
C ALA A 48 -3.66 -0.07 -2.54
N LEU A 49 -3.83 -1.32 -2.13
CA LEU A 49 -2.78 -2.14 -1.53
C LEU A 49 -1.66 -2.43 -2.53
N ASP A 50 -1.99 -2.78 -3.78
CA ASP A 50 -1.01 -3.01 -4.84
C ASP A 50 -0.15 -1.76 -5.08
N SER A 51 -0.78 -0.57 -5.06
CA SER A 51 -0.06 0.70 -5.19
C SER A 51 0.92 0.96 -4.03
N VAL A 52 0.58 0.54 -2.81
CA VAL A 52 1.49 0.61 -1.66
C VAL A 52 2.65 -0.38 -1.82
N ALA A 53 2.35 -1.62 -2.21
CA ALA A 53 3.35 -2.66 -2.42
C ALA A 53 4.38 -2.27 -3.50
N LEU A 54 3.92 -1.74 -4.63
CA LEU A 54 4.79 -1.26 -5.71
C LEU A 54 5.70 -0.11 -5.25
N GLY A 55 5.16 0.85 -4.48
CA GLY A 55 5.98 1.92 -3.92
C GLY A 55 7.09 1.39 -3.01
N LEU A 56 6.73 0.50 -2.07
CA LEU A 56 7.70 -0.10 -1.15
C LEU A 56 8.79 -0.90 -1.88
N LEU A 57 8.41 -1.63 -2.94
CA LEU A 57 9.36 -2.35 -3.78
C LEU A 57 10.32 -1.39 -4.49
N GLN A 58 9.81 -0.29 -5.02
CA GLN A 58 10.64 0.70 -5.71
C GLN A 58 11.61 1.41 -4.75
N ASP A 59 11.15 1.77 -3.55
CA ASP A 59 12.02 2.31 -2.50
C ASP A 59 13.10 1.30 -2.08
N HIS A 60 12.73 0.02 -1.98
CA HIS A 60 13.68 -1.04 -1.69
C HIS A 60 14.75 -1.17 -2.79
N MET A 61 14.35 -1.17 -4.06
CA MET A 61 15.30 -1.22 -5.18
C MET A 61 16.24 0.00 -5.19
N ASN A 62 15.70 1.20 -5.00
CA ASN A 62 16.47 2.45 -5.02
C ASN A 62 17.49 2.57 -3.89
N HIS A 63 17.24 1.97 -2.73
CA HIS A 63 18.17 2.01 -1.60
C HIS A 63 19.10 0.79 -1.59
N CYS A 64 18.57 -0.43 -1.70
CA CYS A 64 19.37 -1.63 -1.52
C CYS A 64 20.22 -2.01 -2.74
N VAL A 65 19.74 -1.74 -3.96
CA VAL A 65 20.47 -2.11 -5.19
C VAL A 65 21.48 -1.02 -5.57
N VAL A 66 21.11 0.26 -5.44
CA VAL A 66 22.02 1.37 -5.73
C VAL A 66 23.17 1.44 -4.74
N ASP A 67 22.92 1.23 -3.44
CA ASP A 67 23.99 1.20 -2.44
C ASP A 67 24.90 -0.01 -2.63
N ALA A 68 24.37 -1.16 -3.07
CA ALA A 68 25.18 -2.34 -3.40
C ALA A 68 26.05 -2.12 -4.65
N ALA A 69 25.50 -1.49 -5.70
CA ALA A 69 26.25 -1.15 -6.91
C ALA A 69 27.40 -0.17 -6.60
N LYS A 70 27.13 0.90 -5.83
CA LYS A 70 28.16 1.88 -5.44
C LYS A 70 29.30 1.30 -4.61
N ARG A 71 29.02 0.29 -3.78
CA ARG A 71 30.04 -0.41 -2.98
C ARG A 71 30.86 -1.42 -3.78
N SER A 72 30.45 -1.76 -5.00
CA SER A 72 31.14 -2.73 -5.85
C SER A 72 32.21 -2.07 -6.73
N ASP A 73 32.19 -0.74 -6.85
CA ASP A 73 33.13 0.07 -7.64
C ASP A 73 34.31 0.64 -6.80
N GLU A 74 34.41 0.27 -5.51
CA GLU A 74 35.57 0.48 -4.61
C GLU A 74 36.27 -0.86 -4.33
#